data_AF-A0A9W4SUV4-F1
#
_entry.id   AF-A0A9W4SUV4-F1
#
_cell.length_a   1.000
_cell.length_b   1.000
_cell.length_c   1.000
_cell.angle_alpha   90.00
_cell.angle_beta   90.00
_cell.angle_gamma   90.00
#
_symmetry.space_group_name_H-M   'P 1'
#
loop_
_entity.id
_entity.type
_entity.pdbx_description
1 polymer ?
#
loop_
_entity_poly.entity_id
_entity_poly.type
_entity_poly.pdbx_seq_one_letter_code
_entity_poly.pdbx_strand_id
1 'polypeptide(L)'
;MATPYILKISVIAGTAELEEENYHLRSELQTEVDINRQNERRINQLEKIERLENASKKAIVELKSEISTLKSQLYQARKDVRDKGKYISSLEEQLIILANQGVDLADNAGGPPTGRDQAIGYLRGCMRGRTLEWFDDEITTKQNWELANLLYNTGQANLVAVNGRTAIQIGANGINEAGP
;
A
#
# COMPACT_ATOMS: atom_id res chain seq x y z
N MET A 1 -75.18 20.84 79.98
CA MET A 1 -74.78 21.92 79.05
C MET A 1 -73.35 21.78 78.51
N ALA A 2 -72.73 20.58 78.47
CA ALA A 2 -71.32 20.43 78.07
C ALA A 2 -71.10 20.04 76.58
N THR A 3 -72.15 19.62 75.88
CA THR A 3 -72.09 18.98 74.55
C THR A 3 -71.62 19.86 73.38
N PRO A 4 -71.97 21.17 73.27
CA PRO A 4 -71.54 21.99 72.13
C PRO A 4 -70.04 22.35 72.13
N TYR A 5 -69.43 22.47 73.31
CA TYR A 5 -68.03 22.86 73.45
C TYR A 5 -67.08 21.70 73.13
N ILE A 6 -67.45 20.47 73.50
CA ILE A 6 -66.67 19.26 73.20
C ILE A 6 -66.61 19.05 71.68
N LEU A 7 -67.73 19.20 70.97
CA LEU A 7 -67.77 19.09 69.51
C LEU A 7 -66.90 20.16 68.82
N LYS A 8 -66.92 21.41 69.30
CA LYS A 8 -66.04 22.48 68.76
C LYS A 8 -64.55 22.14 68.95
N ILE A 9 -64.15 21.65 70.13
CA ILE A 9 -62.76 21.29 70.40
C ILE A 9 -62.30 20.12 69.51
N SER A 10 -63.12 19.08 69.36
CA SER A 10 -62.81 17.94 68.50
C SER A 10 -62.67 18.34 67.02
N VAL A 11 -63.51 19.25 66.53
CA VAL A 11 -63.40 19.77 65.16
C VAL A 11 -62.10 20.57 64.98
N ILE A 12 -61.74 21.42 65.94
CA ILE A 12 -60.51 22.23 65.89
C ILE A 12 -59.27 21.32 65.92
N ALA A 13 -59.26 20.30 66.77
CA ALA A 13 -58.17 19.32 66.84
C ALA A 13 -58.00 18.57 65.51
N GLY A 14 -59.09 18.06 64.94
CA GLY A 14 -59.05 17.37 63.64
C GLY A 14 -58.61 18.27 62.49
N THR A 15 -58.96 19.56 62.50
CA THR A 15 -58.45 20.52 61.48
C THR A 15 -56.97 20.79 61.62
N ALA A 16 -56.44 20.86 62.84
CA ALA A 16 -55.01 21.09 63.08
C ALA A 16 -54.17 19.87 62.64
N GLU A 17 -54.63 18.66 62.94
CA GLU A 17 -53.99 17.40 62.48
C GLU A 17 -53.94 17.33 60.94
N LEU A 18 -55.03 17.71 60.27
CA LEU A 18 -55.08 17.75 58.80
C LEU A 18 -54.16 18.81 58.19
N GLU A 19 -54.00 19.98 58.83
CA GLU A 19 -53.06 21.01 58.36
C GLU A 19 -51.60 20.56 58.51
N GLU A 20 -51.26 19.89 59.62
CA GLU A 20 -49.94 19.34 59.85
C GLU A 20 -49.61 18.25 58.82
N GLU A 21 -50.54 17.33 58.57
CA GLU A 21 -50.40 16.29 57.55
C GLU A 21 -50.29 16.90 56.14
N ASN A 22 -51.07 17.94 55.82
CA ASN A 22 -50.98 18.62 54.53
C ASN A 22 -49.61 19.28 54.32
N TYR A 23 -49.06 19.90 55.37
CA TYR A 23 -47.72 20.47 55.34
C TYR A 23 -46.65 19.40 55.13
N HIS A 24 -46.74 18.28 55.85
CA HIS A 24 -45.84 17.15 55.69
C HIS A 24 -45.87 16.58 54.28
N LEU A 25 -47.07 16.30 53.75
CA LEU A 25 -47.26 15.79 52.39
C LEU A 25 -46.70 16.74 51.33
N ARG A 26 -46.85 18.05 51.51
CA ARG A 26 -46.23 19.05 50.60
C ARG A 26 -44.71 19.01 50.66
N SER A 27 -44.13 18.87 51.85
CA SER A 27 -42.69 18.76 52.03
C SER A 27 -42.14 17.48 51.39
N GLU A 28 -42.81 16.34 51.61
CA GLU A 28 -42.45 15.07 50.96
C GLU A 28 -42.54 15.17 49.44
N LEU A 29 -43.65 15.71 48.93
CA LEU A 29 -43.85 15.89 47.49
C LEU A 29 -42.77 16.76 46.86
N GLN A 30 -42.38 17.85 47.53
CA GLN A 30 -41.31 18.71 47.04
C GLN A 30 -39.97 17.98 46.97
N THR A 31 -39.66 17.18 48.00
CA THR A 31 -38.43 16.38 48.05
C THR A 31 -38.40 15.35 46.93
N GLU A 32 -39.52 14.68 46.68
CA GLU A 32 -39.66 13.69 45.61
C GLU A 32 -39.53 14.33 44.21
N VAL A 33 -40.09 15.53 44.01
CA VAL A 33 -39.92 16.30 42.76
C VAL A 33 -38.46 16.66 42.53
N ASP A 34 -37.75 17.09 43.57
CA ASP A 34 -36.33 17.46 43.46
C ASP A 34 -35.45 16.24 43.16
N ILE A 35 -35.74 15.10 43.78
CA ILE A 35 -35.09 13.82 43.49
C ILE A 35 -35.35 13.41 42.03
N ASN A 36 -36.60 13.48 41.57
CA ASN A 36 -36.94 13.14 40.19
C ASN A 36 -36.22 14.01 39.16
N ARG A 37 -36.12 15.32 39.43
CA ARG A 37 -35.33 16.23 38.59
C ARG A 37 -33.84 15.93 38.60
N GLN A 38 -33.30 15.39 39.69
CA GLN A 38 -31.92 14.90 39.71
C GLN A 38 -31.77 13.58 38.93
N ASN A 39 -32.73 12.67 39.05
CA ASN A 39 -32.73 11.39 38.34
C ASN A 39 -32.79 11.59 36.82
N GLU A 40 -33.63 12.49 36.31
CA GLU A 40 -33.66 12.85 34.88
C GLU A 40 -32.28 13.31 34.37
N ARG A 41 -31.59 14.16 35.16
CA ARG A 41 -30.24 14.62 34.81
C ARG A 41 -29.24 13.47 34.77
N ARG A 42 -29.31 12.54 35.72
CA ARG A 42 -28.45 11.34 35.78
C ARG A 42 -28.72 10.40 34.60
N ILE A 43 -29.99 10.18 34.24
CA ILE A 43 -30.39 9.34 33.11
C ILE A 43 -29.78 9.90 31.81
N ASN A 44 -29.94 11.21 31.56
CA ASN A 44 -29.36 11.84 30.36
C ASN A 44 -27.82 11.71 30.30
N GLN A 45 -27.13 11.76 31.44
CA GLN A 45 -25.69 11.54 31.50
C GLN A 45 -25.32 10.08 31.20
N LEU A 46 -26.07 9.12 31.73
CA LEU A 46 -25.87 7.69 31.47
C LEU A 46 -26.07 7.37 29.98
N GLU A 47 -27.10 7.91 29.34
CA GLU A 47 -27.32 7.75 27.89
C GLU A 47 -26.14 8.28 27.06
N LYS A 48 -25.56 9.42 27.47
CA LYS A 48 -24.37 9.97 26.79
C LYS A 48 -23.16 9.05 26.94
N ILE A 49 -22.95 8.47 28.13
CA ILE A 49 -21.86 7.52 28.38
C ILE A 49 -22.05 6.28 27.51
N GLU A 50 -23.26 5.71 27.46
CA GLU A 50 -23.55 4.53 26.65
C GLU A 50 -23.29 4.78 25.15
N ARG A 51 -23.71 5.93 24.62
CA ARG A 51 -23.43 6.31 23.22
C ARG A 51 -21.93 6.40 22.94
N LEU A 52 -21.16 7.00 23.85
CA LEU A 52 -19.71 7.10 23.72
C LEU A 52 -19.02 5.73 23.83
N GLU A 53 -19.49 4.88 24.73
CA GLU A 53 -18.99 3.52 24.89
C GLU A 53 -19.18 2.70 23.61
N ASN A 54 -20.38 2.76 23.01
CA ASN A 54 -20.69 2.08 21.76
C ASN A 54 -19.86 2.62 20.59
N ALA A 55 -19.67 3.95 20.50
CA ALA A 55 -18.81 4.56 19.50
C ALA A 55 -17.35 4.11 19.63
N SER A 56 -16.83 4.07 20.87
CA SER A 56 -15.47 3.61 21.16
C SER A 56 -15.27 2.13 20.82
N LYS A 57 -16.23 1.26 21.20
CA LYS A 57 -16.20 -0.16 20.83
C LYS A 57 -16.14 -0.36 19.32
N LYS A 58 -16.93 0.41 18.55
CA LYS A 58 -16.91 0.36 17.08
C LYS A 58 -15.55 0.77 16.51
N ALA A 59 -14.99 1.88 16.98
CA ALA A 59 -13.69 2.37 16.54
C ALA A 59 -12.56 1.36 16.81
N ILE A 60 -12.58 0.67 17.96
CA ILE A 60 -11.61 -0.37 18.29
C ILE A 60 -11.69 -1.54 17.30
N VAL A 61 -12.89 -1.98 16.91
CA VAL A 61 -13.07 -3.06 15.93
C VAL A 61 -12.51 -2.67 14.56
N GLU A 62 -12.77 -1.43 14.12
CA GLU A 62 -12.28 -0.90 12.85
C GLU A 62 -10.75 -0.81 12.82
N LEU A 63 -10.14 -0.20 13.85
CA LEU A 63 -8.68 -0.12 13.98
C LEU A 63 -8.01 -1.50 14.02
N LYS A 64 -8.64 -2.48 14.68
CA LYS A 64 -8.13 -3.86 14.69
C LYS A 64 -8.12 -4.48 13.29
N SER A 65 -9.13 -4.18 12.47
CA SER A 65 -9.19 -4.66 11.08
C SER A 65 -8.15 -3.97 10.19
N GLU A 66 -7.91 -2.68 10.37
CA GLU A 66 -6.88 -1.92 9.66
C GLU A 66 -5.48 -2.44 10.00
N ILE A 67 -5.18 -2.66 11.28
CA ILE A 67 -3.91 -3.24 11.73
C ILE A 67 -3.67 -4.61 11.07
N SER A 68 -4.71 -5.46 10.99
CA SER A 68 -4.62 -6.76 10.32
C SER A 68 -4.28 -6.63 8.83
N THR A 69 -4.91 -5.67 8.16
CA THR A 69 -4.67 -5.36 6.75
C THR A 69 -3.25 -4.86 6.52
N LEU A 70 -2.81 -3.87 7.29
CA LEU A 70 -1.45 -3.31 7.21
C LEU A 70 -0.38 -4.37 7.49
N LYS A 71 -0.60 -5.25 8.46
CA LYS A 71 0.32 -6.37 8.76
C LYS A 71 0.50 -7.31 7.57
N SER A 72 -0.60 -7.61 6.87
CA SER A 72 -0.58 -8.48 5.68
C SER A 72 0.16 -7.80 4.52
N GLN A 73 -0.09 -6.50 4.31
CA GLN A 73 0.62 -5.72 3.30
C GLN A 73 2.13 -5.65 3.58
N LEU A 74 2.53 -5.39 4.84
CA LEU A 74 3.93 -5.35 5.24
C LEU A 74 4.63 -6.68 5.02
N TYR A 75 3.96 -7.80 5.32
CA TYR A 75 4.50 -9.13 5.06
C TYR A 75 4.81 -9.34 3.57
N GLN A 76 3.87 -8.96 2.69
CA GLN A 76 4.07 -9.10 1.24
C GLN A 76 5.16 -8.17 0.72
N ALA A 77 5.18 -6.90 1.14
CA ALA A 77 6.22 -5.95 0.75
C ALA A 77 7.63 -6.44 1.15
N ARG A 78 7.76 -7.01 2.36
CA ARG A 78 9.03 -7.56 2.84
C ARG A 78 9.48 -8.78 2.04
N LYS A 79 8.54 -9.62 1.59
CA LYS A 79 8.83 -10.75 0.71
C LYS A 79 9.33 -10.28 -0.65
N ASP A 80 8.63 -9.31 -1.26
CA ASP A 80 9.02 -8.72 -2.55
C ASP A 80 10.42 -8.10 -2.51
N VAL A 81 10.73 -7.30 -1.48
CA VAL A 81 12.07 -6.73 -1.30
C VAL A 81 13.14 -7.82 -1.18
N ARG A 82 12.86 -8.90 -0.45
CA ARG A 82 13.79 -10.03 -0.32
C ARG A 82 14.05 -10.71 -1.65
N ASP A 83 13.00 -10.95 -2.43
CA ASP A 83 13.12 -11.64 -3.72
C ASP A 83 13.83 -10.76 -4.74
N LYS A 84 13.60 -9.44 -4.73
CA LYS A 84 14.39 -8.46 -5.50
C LYS A 84 15.86 -8.44 -5.08
N GLY A 85 16.16 -8.52 -3.79
CA GLY A 85 17.54 -8.60 -3.29
C GLY A 85 18.29 -9.79 -3.86
N LYS A 86 17.67 -10.98 -3.91
CA LYS A 86 18.29 -12.17 -4.53
C LYS A 86 18.57 -11.96 -6.02
N TYR A 87 17.65 -11.32 -6.74
CA TYR A 87 17.83 -11.02 -8.16
C TYR A 87 18.99 -10.06 -8.39
N ILE A 88 19.11 -9.01 -7.57
CA ILE A 88 20.26 -8.08 -7.62
C ILE A 88 21.57 -8.83 -7.38
N SER A 89 21.66 -9.68 -6.34
CA SER A 89 22.87 -10.46 -6.08
C SER A 89 23.25 -11.36 -7.26
N SER A 90 22.27 -11.99 -7.93
CA SER A 90 22.53 -12.79 -9.13
C SER A 90 23.06 -11.95 -10.29
N LEU A 91 22.59 -10.72 -10.45
CA LEU A 91 23.12 -9.80 -11.47
C LEU A 91 24.54 -9.32 -11.13
N GLU A 92 24.81 -9.02 -9.86
CA GLU A 92 26.14 -8.64 -9.39
C GLU A 92 27.17 -9.76 -9.64
N GLU A 93 26.81 -11.01 -9.34
CA GLU A 93 27.65 -12.19 -9.64
C GLU A 93 27.96 -12.29 -11.14
N GLN A 94 26.95 -12.10 -12.01
CA GLN A 94 27.16 -12.10 -13.46
C GLN A 94 28.08 -10.97 -13.91
N LEU A 95 27.90 -9.75 -13.39
CA LEU A 95 28.76 -8.60 -13.71
C LEU A 95 30.22 -8.84 -13.30
N ILE A 96 30.45 -9.47 -12.15
CA ILE A 96 31.80 -9.82 -11.68
C ILE A 96 32.46 -10.84 -12.60
N ILE A 97 31.71 -11.85 -13.05
CA ILE A 97 32.21 -12.86 -14.02
C ILE A 97 32.65 -12.16 -15.31
N LEU A 98 31.82 -11.28 -15.86
CA LEU A 98 32.15 -10.50 -17.06
C LEU A 98 33.39 -9.62 -16.87
N ALA A 99 33.48 -8.92 -15.74
CA ALA A 99 34.60 -8.03 -15.44
C ALA A 99 35.93 -8.78 -15.26
N ASN A 100 35.89 -9.95 -14.61
CA ASN A 100 37.09 -10.76 -14.34
C ASN A 100 37.58 -11.54 -15.57
N GLN A 101 36.77 -11.67 -16.62
CA GLN A 101 37.13 -12.41 -17.83
C GLN A 101 38.08 -11.66 -18.77
N GLY A 102 38.47 -10.42 -18.44
CA GLY A 102 39.64 -9.77 -19.04
C GLY A 102 39.63 -9.76 -20.57
N VAL A 103 38.45 -9.65 -21.18
CA VAL A 103 38.31 -9.70 -22.63
C VAL A 103 38.88 -8.41 -23.21
N ASP A 104 40.09 -8.50 -23.75
CA ASP A 104 40.63 -7.45 -24.60
C ASP A 104 39.84 -7.41 -25.91
N LEU A 105 38.94 -6.44 -26.01
CA LEU A 105 38.12 -6.20 -27.21
C LEU A 105 38.96 -5.74 -28.41
N ALA A 106 40.23 -5.39 -28.19
CA ALA A 106 41.14 -4.87 -29.19
C ALA A 106 42.24 -5.86 -29.63
N ASP A 107 42.16 -7.14 -29.22
CA ASP A 107 43.09 -8.19 -29.64
C ASP A 107 42.96 -8.50 -31.14
N ASN A 108 43.55 -7.61 -31.94
CA ASN A 108 43.75 -7.74 -33.37
C ASN A 108 45.15 -8.32 -33.66
N ALA A 109 45.72 -9.11 -32.76
CA ALA A 109 47.05 -9.72 -32.94
C ALA A 109 47.00 -10.90 -33.93
N GLY A 110 46.52 -10.66 -35.15
CA GLY A 110 46.68 -11.53 -36.33
C GLY A 110 46.05 -12.93 -36.26
N GLY A 111 45.29 -13.26 -35.21
CA GLY A 111 44.58 -14.53 -35.03
C GLY A 111 43.06 -14.41 -35.16
N PRO A 112 42.31 -15.53 -35.17
CA PRO A 112 40.84 -15.53 -35.18
C PRO A 112 40.29 -14.67 -34.03
N PRO A 113 39.18 -13.93 -34.23
CA PRO A 113 38.72 -12.90 -33.29
C PRO A 113 38.21 -13.50 -31.97
N THR A 114 39.15 -13.82 -31.08
CA THR A 114 38.91 -14.68 -29.91
C THR A 114 38.25 -13.90 -28.77
N GLY A 115 38.65 -12.64 -28.54
CA GLY A 115 38.03 -11.79 -27.52
C GLY A 115 36.60 -11.38 -27.88
N ARG A 116 36.33 -11.12 -29.16
CA ARG A 116 35.01 -10.74 -29.66
C ARG A 116 33.98 -11.86 -29.52
N ASP A 117 34.33 -13.08 -29.94
CA ASP A 117 33.42 -14.22 -29.84
C ASP A 117 33.11 -14.56 -28.38
N GLN A 118 34.10 -14.37 -27.49
CA GLN A 118 33.90 -14.45 -26.05
C GLN A 118 32.95 -13.36 -25.53
N ALA A 119 33.14 -12.09 -25.90
CA ALA A 119 32.26 -10.99 -25.48
C ALA A 119 30.80 -11.18 -25.93
N ILE A 120 30.58 -11.62 -27.18
CA ILE A 120 29.24 -11.91 -27.70
C ILE A 120 28.63 -13.12 -26.97
N GLY A 121 29.41 -14.19 -26.75
CA GLY A 121 28.96 -15.36 -26.00
C GLY A 121 28.55 -15.02 -24.56
N TYR A 122 29.31 -14.14 -23.91
CA TYR A 122 29.02 -13.65 -22.58
C TYR A 122 27.75 -12.78 -22.51
N LEU A 123 27.62 -11.82 -23.43
CA LEU A 123 26.41 -10.98 -23.53
C LEU A 123 25.16 -11.83 -23.76
N ARG A 124 25.27 -12.85 -24.63
CA ARG A 124 24.21 -13.83 -24.87
C ARG A 124 23.88 -14.64 -23.61
N GLY A 125 24.89 -15.02 -22.83
CA GLY A 125 24.71 -15.76 -21.56
C GLY A 125 23.93 -15.01 -20.48
N CYS A 126 23.95 -13.68 -20.50
CA CYS A 126 23.20 -12.82 -19.58
C CYS A 126 21.70 -12.66 -19.96
N MET A 127 21.30 -13.04 -21.17
CA MET A 127 19.93 -12.88 -21.64
C MET A 127 19.09 -14.14 -21.44
N ARG A 128 17.78 -13.98 -21.24
CA ARG A 128 16.80 -15.08 -21.09
C ARG A 128 15.48 -14.75 -21.79
N GLY A 129 14.74 -15.80 -22.17
CA GLY A 129 13.40 -15.71 -22.76
C GLY A 129 13.39 -14.91 -24.06
N ARG A 130 12.35 -14.10 -24.27
CA ARG A 130 12.14 -13.31 -25.50
C ARG A 130 13.30 -12.38 -25.86
N THR A 131 14.08 -11.91 -24.88
CA THR A 131 15.27 -11.09 -25.12
C THR A 131 16.40 -11.91 -25.75
N LEU A 132 16.58 -13.15 -25.33
CA LEU A 132 17.58 -14.06 -25.92
C LEU A 132 17.17 -14.49 -27.34
N GLU A 133 15.88 -14.80 -27.54
CA GLU A 133 15.32 -15.14 -28.86
C GLU A 133 15.53 -14.00 -29.86
N TRP A 134 15.23 -12.76 -29.47
CA TRP A 134 15.48 -11.59 -30.32
C TRP A 134 16.96 -11.38 -30.61
N PHE A 135 17.84 -11.56 -29.62
CA PHE A 135 19.28 -11.40 -29.79
C PHE A 135 19.83 -12.41 -30.81
N ASP A 136 19.39 -13.66 -30.74
CA ASP A 136 19.81 -14.69 -31.69
C ASP A 136 19.29 -14.40 -33.11
N ASP A 137 18.02 -14.02 -33.25
CA ASP A 137 17.44 -13.76 -34.56
C ASP A 137 18.04 -12.50 -35.23
N GLU A 138 18.25 -11.43 -34.47
CA GLU A 138 18.55 -10.11 -35.04
C GLU A 138 20.05 -9.76 -35.01
N ILE A 139 20.83 -10.27 -34.05
CA ILE A 139 22.25 -9.94 -33.89
C ILE A 139 23.16 -11.06 -34.39
N THR A 140 22.80 -12.33 -34.18
CA THR A 140 23.67 -13.46 -34.58
C THR A 140 23.27 -14.11 -35.90
N THR A 141 21.97 -14.13 -36.26
CA THR A 141 21.46 -14.90 -37.40
C THR A 141 21.13 -14.05 -38.63
N LYS A 142 20.46 -12.90 -38.47
CA LYS A 142 20.14 -12.04 -39.62
C LYS A 142 21.39 -11.34 -40.14
N GLN A 143 21.63 -11.46 -41.44
CA GLN A 143 22.49 -10.55 -42.22
C GLN A 143 21.84 -9.16 -42.30
N ASN A 144 21.65 -8.50 -41.16
CA ASN A 144 21.34 -7.09 -41.15
C ASN A 144 22.61 -6.36 -41.60
N TRP A 145 22.73 -6.11 -42.90
CA TRP A 145 23.97 -5.69 -43.55
C TRP A 145 24.54 -4.37 -43.00
N GLU A 146 23.68 -3.46 -42.52
CA GLU A 146 24.11 -2.22 -41.84
C GLU A 146 24.79 -2.54 -40.50
N LEU A 147 24.21 -3.45 -39.72
CA LEU A 147 24.82 -3.94 -38.49
C LEU A 147 26.06 -4.78 -38.78
N ALA A 148 26.04 -5.66 -39.80
CA ALA A 148 27.20 -6.43 -40.20
C ALA A 148 28.37 -5.52 -40.60
N ASN A 149 28.14 -4.44 -41.35
CA ASN A 149 29.21 -3.51 -41.73
C ASN A 149 29.73 -2.66 -40.57
N LEU A 150 28.88 -2.29 -39.60
CA LEU A 150 29.32 -1.69 -38.34
C LEU A 150 30.09 -2.69 -37.47
N LEU A 151 29.64 -3.94 -37.43
CA LEU A 151 30.18 -5.00 -36.58
C LEU A 151 31.49 -5.57 -37.15
N TYR A 152 31.63 -5.71 -38.47
CA TYR A 152 32.85 -6.14 -39.16
C TYR A 152 33.82 -5.00 -39.47
N ASN A 153 33.46 -3.75 -39.14
CA ASN A 153 34.28 -2.56 -39.28
C ASN A 153 34.91 -2.45 -40.69
N THR A 154 34.14 -2.76 -41.73
CA THR A 154 34.58 -2.76 -43.13
C THR A 154 34.81 -1.35 -43.70
N GLY A 155 34.65 -0.30 -42.87
CA GLY A 155 34.76 1.11 -43.25
C GLY A 155 33.57 1.65 -44.06
N GLN A 156 32.54 0.83 -44.32
CA GLN A 156 31.41 1.19 -45.17
C GLN A 156 30.20 1.75 -44.40
N ALA A 157 30.07 1.48 -43.10
CA ALA A 157 28.94 1.96 -42.31
C ALA A 157 29.31 3.20 -41.47
N ASN A 158 28.49 4.24 -41.57
CA ASN A 158 28.68 5.48 -40.83
C ASN A 158 27.89 5.44 -39.51
N LEU A 159 28.60 5.45 -38.38
CA LEU A 159 28.01 5.45 -37.03
C LEU A 159 27.02 6.63 -36.81
N VAL A 160 27.25 7.75 -37.49
CA VAL A 160 26.36 8.93 -37.45
C VAL A 160 25.01 8.66 -38.12
N ALA A 161 24.95 7.75 -39.11
CA ALA A 161 23.71 7.43 -39.83
C ALA A 161 22.74 6.55 -39.01
N VAL A 162 23.26 5.83 -38.02
CA VAL A 162 22.47 4.97 -37.12
C VAL A 162 22.09 5.71 -35.83
N ASN A 163 22.88 6.71 -35.44
CA ASN A 163 22.64 7.49 -34.23
C ASN A 163 21.41 8.41 -34.39
N GLY A 164 20.25 7.95 -33.91
CA GLY A 164 18.96 8.65 -34.02
C GLY A 164 17.82 7.82 -34.63
N ARG A 165 18.09 6.60 -35.10
CA ARG A 165 17.05 5.67 -35.58
C ARG A 165 16.54 4.78 -34.44
N THR A 166 15.23 4.53 -34.41
CA THR A 166 14.60 3.57 -33.50
C THR A 166 14.74 2.13 -34.03
N ALA A 167 14.66 1.13 -33.15
CA ALA A 167 14.76 -0.29 -33.53
C ALA A 167 13.78 -0.71 -34.65
N ILE A 168 12.59 -0.06 -34.70
CA ILE A 168 11.59 -0.29 -35.75
C ILE A 168 12.05 0.26 -37.11
N GLN A 169 12.70 1.43 -37.13
CA GLN A 169 13.18 2.07 -38.36
C GLN A 169 14.39 1.34 -38.96
N ILE A 170 15.19 0.67 -38.12
CA ILE A 170 16.30 -0.17 -38.57
C ILE A 170 15.76 -1.47 -39.21
N GLY A 171 14.70 -2.06 -38.65
CA GLY A 171 14.08 -3.27 -39.21
C GLY A 171 13.29 -3.07 -40.52
N ALA A 172 12.78 -1.86 -40.78
CA ALA A 172 11.94 -1.57 -41.95
C ALA A 172 12.70 -1.34 -43.27
N ASN A 173 13.95 -0.83 -43.20
CA ASN A 173 14.73 -0.52 -44.39
C ASN A 173 15.35 -1.76 -45.07
N GLY A 174 15.35 -2.93 -44.42
CA GLY A 174 15.82 -4.19 -45.00
C GLY A 174 14.96 -4.75 -46.14
N ILE A 175 13.85 -4.09 -46.50
CA ILE A 175 12.89 -4.57 -47.51
C ILE A 175 13.00 -3.79 -48.86
N ASN A 176 13.63 -2.61 -48.91
CA ASN A 176 13.48 -1.68 -50.04
C ASN A 176 14.75 -1.31 -50.84
N GLU A 177 15.85 -2.07 -50.73
CA GLU A 177 17.03 -1.84 -51.59
C GLU A 177 17.54 -3.12 -52.27
N ALA A 178 16.61 -4.00 -52.66
CA ALA A 178 16.88 -5.05 -53.64
C ALA A 178 16.25 -4.67 -54.99
N GLY A 179 16.98 -3.93 -55.80
CA GLY A 179 16.77 -3.90 -57.25
C GLY A 179 17.48 -2.76 -57.97
N PRO A 180 17.87 -2.96 -59.23
CA PRO A 180 18.50 -4.14 -59.85
C PRO A 180 20.03 -4.15 -59.72
#